data_AF-A0A7S2HFB1-F1
#
_entry.id   AF-A0A7S2HFB1-F1
#
_cell.length_a   1.000
_cell.length_b   1.000
_cell.length_c   1.000
_cell.angle_alpha   90.00
_cell.angle_beta   90.00
_cell.angle_gamma   90.00
#
_symmetry.space_group_name_H-M   'P 1'
#
loop_
_entity.id
_entity.type
_entity.pdbx_description
1 polymer ?
#
loop_
_entity_poly.entity_id
_entity_poly.type
_entity_poly.pdbx_seq_one_letter_code
_entity_poly.pdbx_strand_id
1 'polypeptide(L)'
;MYDTTQVPKYSFYLNVVVIDSAAPAATAPLSPASNPPPLSEEQDPPEKESEPAEEQDEKELKKDSFRKLMENPTLNLSNTRKAMWESFKNSSDSLGQKASGLGDSLSKKATAYVASKTMLARASAAIKEIIPMLLEDMDGIDISITNRFQQANVFVLEVDMKGCDMVELVKKTRGEEVAHLYEQVKMGMDLLGTEDAIKTFEMEFLPKARIGLMEKLSSLLLEKLKAKETDLCVECITLEDQEEARWLYTFLEFSQQMKNQSRHG
;
A
#
# COMPACT_ATOMS: atom_id res chain seq x y z
N MET A 1 1.36 37.16 -16.57
CA MET A 1 0.31 36.83 -15.58
C MET A 1 0.15 35.33 -15.62
N TYR A 2 0.65 34.62 -14.61
CA TYR A 2 0.35 33.20 -14.45
C TYR A 2 -1.07 33.11 -13.86
N ASP A 3 -1.92 32.29 -14.46
CA ASP A 3 -3.28 32.09 -13.99
C ASP A 3 -3.22 31.31 -12.67
N THR A 4 -3.27 32.04 -11.55
CA THR A 4 -3.09 31.52 -10.18
C THR A 4 -4.23 30.62 -9.71
N THR A 5 -5.23 30.35 -10.57
CA THR A 5 -6.41 29.56 -10.23
C THR A 5 -6.27 28.06 -10.53
N GLN A 6 -5.21 27.64 -11.24
CA GLN A 6 -4.94 26.21 -11.41
C GLN A 6 -4.25 25.65 -10.17
N VAL A 7 -5.06 25.13 -9.25
CA VAL A 7 -4.57 24.23 -8.19
C VAL A 7 -3.83 23.09 -8.88
N PRO A 8 -2.54 22.85 -8.56
CA PRO A 8 -1.76 21.83 -9.22
C PRO A 8 -2.41 20.47 -8.98
N LYS A 9 -2.89 19.84 -10.05
CA LYS A 9 -3.35 18.45 -10.01
C LYS A 9 -2.20 17.58 -9.55
N TYR A 10 -2.48 16.70 -8.60
CA TYR A 10 -1.48 15.79 -8.08
C TYR A 10 -1.99 14.38 -8.17
N SER A 11 -1.25 13.54 -8.90
CA SER A 11 -1.49 12.12 -8.95
C SER A 11 -0.23 11.33 -8.62
N PHE A 12 -0.43 10.14 -8.05
CA PHE A 12 0.60 9.14 -7.82
C PHE A 12 -0.04 7.75 -7.91
N TYR A 13 0.77 6.71 -7.84
CA TYR A 13 0.33 5.35 -8.11
C TYR A 13 0.65 4.41 -6.94
N LEU A 14 -0.32 3.58 -6.59
CA LEU A 14 -0.17 2.43 -5.70
C LEU A 14 -0.08 1.17 -6.57
N ASN A 15 1.12 0.62 -6.67
CA ASN A 15 1.38 -0.63 -7.36
C ASN A 15 1.23 -1.78 -6.36
N VAL A 16 0.10 -2.45 -6.41
CA VAL A 16 -0.25 -3.57 -5.53
C VAL A 16 0.12 -4.87 -6.23
N VAL A 17 1.10 -5.58 -5.66
CA VAL A 17 1.64 -6.84 -6.19
C VAL A 17 1.21 -7.98 -5.28
N VAL A 18 0.43 -8.91 -5.83
CA VAL A 18 0.05 -10.14 -5.14
C VAL A 18 1.17 -11.16 -5.33
N ILE A 19 1.86 -11.51 -4.25
CA ILE A 19 3.02 -12.41 -4.30
C ILE A 19 2.54 -13.85 -4.22
N ASP A 20 1.69 -14.13 -3.24
CA ASP A 20 1.24 -15.48 -2.92
C ASP A 20 -0.13 -15.46 -2.23
N SER A 21 -0.68 -16.65 -2.03
CA SER A 21 -1.93 -16.88 -1.31
C SER A 21 -1.76 -18.09 -0.40
N ALA A 22 -1.92 -17.88 0.89
CA ALA A 22 -1.84 -18.92 1.91
C ALA A 22 -3.10 -19.80 1.98
N ALA A 23 -4.10 -19.58 1.11
CA ALA A 23 -5.29 -20.42 1.09
C ALA A 23 -4.88 -21.87 0.81
N PRO A 24 -5.45 -22.83 1.57
CA PRO A 24 -5.34 -24.23 1.22
C PRO A 24 -5.86 -24.38 -0.22
N ALA A 25 -5.02 -24.91 -1.12
CA ALA A 25 -5.39 -25.17 -2.50
C ALA A 25 -6.74 -25.86 -2.49
N ALA A 26 -7.79 -25.17 -2.99
CA ALA A 26 -9.16 -25.64 -2.90
C ALA A 26 -9.19 -27.10 -3.37
N THR A 27 -9.36 -28.02 -2.43
CA THR A 27 -9.46 -29.43 -2.71
C THR A 27 -10.62 -29.56 -3.66
N ALA A 28 -10.34 -29.97 -4.91
CA ALA A 28 -11.38 -30.18 -5.91
C ALA A 28 -12.51 -30.98 -5.24
N PRO A 29 -13.79 -30.60 -5.42
CA PRO A 29 -14.89 -31.23 -4.70
C PRO A 29 -14.91 -32.72 -5.06
N LEU A 30 -14.36 -33.53 -4.16
CA LEU A 30 -14.62 -34.95 -4.12
C LEU A 30 -16.08 -35.07 -3.67
N SER A 31 -16.87 -35.64 -4.56
CA SER A 31 -18.21 -36.25 -4.45
C SER A 31 -18.90 -36.29 -3.08
N PRO A 32 -20.26 -36.22 -3.06
CA PRO A 32 -21.07 -35.87 -1.90
C PRO A 32 -20.93 -36.83 -0.70
N ALA A 33 -20.83 -36.21 0.48
CA ALA A 33 -20.70 -36.83 1.79
C ALA A 33 -22.00 -37.51 2.27
N SER A 34 -21.83 -38.60 3.03
CA SER A 34 -22.86 -39.24 3.84
C SER A 34 -22.54 -39.05 5.34
N ASN A 35 -23.47 -38.35 6.02
CA ASN A 35 -23.81 -38.30 7.45
C ASN A 35 -22.86 -37.66 8.51
N PRO A 36 -23.36 -36.70 9.32
CA PRO A 36 -22.76 -36.25 10.59
C PRO A 36 -23.42 -36.92 11.82
N PRO A 37 -22.76 -36.93 13.00
CA PRO A 37 -23.30 -36.20 14.18
C PRO A 37 -22.17 -35.76 15.20
N PRO A 38 -22.46 -35.32 16.44
CA PRO A 38 -23.15 -34.09 16.87
C PRO A 38 -22.31 -33.24 17.90
N LEU A 39 -22.90 -32.10 18.27
CA LEU A 39 -22.59 -31.09 19.30
C LEU A 39 -21.85 -31.51 20.60
N SER A 40 -20.97 -30.62 21.08
CA SER A 40 -20.71 -30.19 22.48
C SER A 40 -19.69 -29.03 22.44
N GLU A 41 -19.58 -28.02 23.31
CA GLU A 41 -20.29 -27.52 24.50
C GLU A 41 -19.72 -26.11 24.77
N GLU A 42 -20.55 -25.21 25.33
CA GLU A 42 -20.22 -23.87 25.84
C GLU A 42 -19.12 -23.88 26.91
N GLN A 43 -18.21 -22.90 26.90
CA GLN A 43 -17.54 -22.40 28.11
C GLN A 43 -17.22 -20.90 27.99
N ASP A 44 -17.75 -20.15 28.96
CA ASP A 44 -17.61 -18.70 29.18
C ASP A 44 -16.38 -18.35 30.07
N PRO A 45 -16.02 -17.06 30.22
CA PRO A 45 -14.64 -16.58 30.41
C PRO A 45 -14.26 -16.27 31.87
N PRO A 46 -13.00 -15.88 32.14
CA PRO A 46 -12.70 -15.03 33.28
C PRO A 46 -12.04 -13.70 32.92
N GLU A 47 -12.55 -12.67 33.60
CA GLU A 47 -12.00 -11.32 33.80
C GLU A 47 -10.58 -11.36 34.42
N LYS A 48 -9.73 -10.36 34.12
CA LYS A 48 -9.13 -9.49 35.15
C LYS A 48 -8.30 -8.31 34.61
N GLU A 49 -8.45 -7.22 35.36
CA GLU A 49 -7.79 -5.91 35.37
C GLU A 49 -6.26 -5.95 35.42
N SER A 50 -5.59 -4.93 34.84
CA SER A 50 -4.89 -3.86 35.59
C SER A 50 -4.02 -2.97 34.67
N GLU A 51 -4.20 -1.65 34.77
CA GLU A 51 -3.22 -0.61 34.38
C GLU A 51 -2.09 -0.55 35.45
N PRO A 52 -0.89 0.01 35.15
CA PRO A 52 -0.72 1.48 35.27
C PRO A 52 0.32 2.16 34.34
N ALA A 53 0.01 3.41 34.04
CA ALA A 53 0.84 4.61 33.92
C ALA A 53 2.38 4.52 33.88
N GLU A 54 2.95 4.88 32.73
CA GLU A 54 4.27 5.56 32.63
C GLU A 54 4.21 6.56 31.46
N GLU A 55 3.85 7.82 31.75
CA GLU A 55 3.83 8.90 30.76
C GLU A 55 4.53 10.12 31.36
N GLN A 56 5.86 10.21 31.23
CA GLN A 56 6.57 11.49 31.39
C GLN A 56 7.93 11.63 30.70
N ASP A 57 8.54 10.58 30.14
CA ASP A 57 9.82 10.69 29.41
C ASP A 57 9.72 10.80 27.87
N GLU A 58 8.52 10.74 27.29
CA GLU A 58 8.34 10.77 25.82
C GLU A 58 8.52 12.15 25.17
N LYS A 59 8.47 13.26 25.93
CA LYS A 59 8.45 14.61 25.33
C LYS A 59 9.81 15.14 24.89
N GLU A 60 10.92 14.69 25.48
CA GLU A 60 12.26 15.09 25.03
C GLU A 60 12.77 14.25 23.84
N LEU A 61 12.40 12.96 23.76
CA LEU A 61 12.77 12.09 22.64
C LEU A 61 12.09 12.49 21.31
N LYS A 62 10.87 13.06 21.38
CA LYS A 62 10.11 13.51 20.19
C LYS A 62 10.71 14.77 19.55
N LYS A 63 11.31 15.68 20.32
CA LYS A 63 11.95 16.90 19.77
C LYS A 63 13.21 16.60 18.97
N ASP A 64 14.05 15.67 19.43
CA ASP A 64 15.27 15.27 18.70
C ASP A 64 14.96 14.38 17.49
N SER A 65 13.90 13.57 17.57
CA SER A 65 13.39 12.80 16.43
C SER A 65 12.81 13.72 15.34
N PHE A 66 12.12 14.79 15.74
CA PHE A 66 11.58 15.80 14.82
C PHE A 66 12.69 16.59 14.11
N ARG A 67 13.77 16.95 14.82
CA ARG A 67 14.93 17.62 14.22
C ARG A 67 15.64 16.70 13.20
N LYS A 68 15.81 15.41 13.52
CA LYS A 68 16.34 14.41 12.58
C LYS A 68 15.43 14.17 11.37
N LEU A 69 14.11 14.25 11.54
CA LEU A 69 13.14 14.13 10.43
C LEU A 69 13.21 15.33 9.48
N MET A 70 13.56 16.51 9.99
CA MET A 70 13.65 17.76 9.24
C MET A 70 15.00 17.94 8.54
N GLU A 71 16.07 17.28 9.00
CA GLU A 71 17.43 17.50 8.49
C GLU A 71 17.84 16.62 7.30
N ASN A 72 17.17 15.50 6.94
CA ASN A 72 17.48 14.72 5.72
C ASN A 72 16.39 13.71 5.28
N PRO A 73 15.46 14.06 4.37
CA PRO A 73 14.46 13.11 3.85
C PRO A 73 14.86 12.40 2.53
N THR A 74 16.03 12.68 1.94
CA THR A 74 16.41 12.18 0.60
C THR A 74 17.14 10.84 0.57
N LEU A 75 17.35 10.17 1.72
CA LEU A 75 18.22 9.00 1.81
C LEU A 75 17.50 7.77 2.39
N ASN A 76 16.52 7.20 1.67
CA ASN A 76 16.29 5.76 1.78
C ASN A 76 15.53 5.09 0.62
N LEU A 77 15.05 5.83 -0.39
CA LEU A 77 14.40 5.20 -1.56
C LEU A 77 15.33 4.20 -2.29
N SER A 78 16.63 4.45 -2.32
CA SER A 78 17.60 3.57 -2.99
C SER A 78 17.81 2.23 -2.27
N ASN A 79 17.79 2.22 -0.93
CA ASN A 79 17.99 0.99 -0.16
C ASN A 79 16.71 0.15 -0.16
N THR A 80 15.54 0.79 -0.08
CA THR A 80 14.25 0.11 -0.26
C THR A 80 14.13 -0.48 -1.67
N ARG A 81 14.57 0.25 -2.72
CA ARG A 81 14.66 -0.27 -4.10
C ARG A 81 15.58 -1.49 -4.24
N LYS A 82 16.73 -1.50 -3.54
CA LYS A 82 17.69 -2.62 -3.59
C LYS A 82 17.17 -3.85 -2.83
N ALA A 83 16.58 -3.65 -1.64
CA ALA A 83 15.99 -4.72 -0.85
C ALA A 83 14.77 -5.36 -1.55
N MET A 84 13.97 -4.56 -2.25
CA MET A 84 12.85 -5.02 -3.07
C MET A 84 13.33 -5.84 -4.28
N TRP A 85 14.38 -5.39 -4.97
CA TRP A 85 15.00 -6.13 -6.08
C TRP A 85 15.60 -7.47 -5.62
N GLU A 86 16.23 -7.51 -4.45
CA GLU A 86 16.79 -8.75 -3.89
C GLU A 86 15.71 -9.73 -3.41
N SER A 87 14.61 -9.23 -2.82
CA SER A 87 13.47 -10.07 -2.42
C SER A 87 12.74 -10.71 -3.62
N PHE A 88 12.64 -9.96 -4.73
CA PHE A 88 12.07 -10.44 -5.98
C PHE A 88 12.95 -11.52 -6.64
N LYS A 89 14.28 -11.36 -6.63
CA LYS A 89 15.23 -12.40 -7.08
C LYS A 89 15.16 -13.66 -6.24
N ASN A 90 15.19 -13.53 -4.92
CA ASN A 90 15.20 -14.67 -4.00
C ASN A 90 13.90 -15.49 -4.07
N SER A 91 12.76 -14.86 -4.33
CA SER A 91 11.49 -15.57 -4.54
C SER A 91 11.49 -16.41 -5.82
N SER A 92 12.15 -15.94 -6.88
CA SER A 92 12.23 -16.65 -8.17
C SER A 92 13.07 -17.94 -8.13
N ASP A 93 14.10 -17.99 -7.27
CA ASP A 93 15.00 -19.14 -7.17
C ASP A 93 14.37 -20.33 -6.42
N SER A 94 13.34 -20.09 -5.59
CA SER A 94 12.67 -21.13 -4.80
C SER A 94 11.71 -22.03 -5.62
N LEU A 95 11.30 -21.61 -6.83
CA LEU A 95 10.42 -22.37 -7.72
C LEU A 95 11.18 -23.37 -8.63
N GLY A 96 12.51 -23.44 -8.53
CA GLY A 96 13.38 -24.13 -9.50
C GLY A 96 13.66 -25.62 -9.27
N GLN A 97 13.20 -26.26 -8.20
CA GLN A 97 13.59 -27.66 -7.91
C GLN A 97 12.42 -28.58 -7.58
N LYS A 98 11.93 -29.30 -8.62
CA LYS A 98 11.66 -30.75 -8.66
C LYS A 98 10.82 -31.12 -9.89
N ALA A 99 11.49 -31.56 -10.96
CA ALA A 99 10.85 -32.16 -12.15
C ALA A 99 10.94 -33.70 -12.06
N SER A 100 9.81 -34.36 -11.82
CA SER A 100 9.59 -35.78 -12.12
C SER A 100 8.11 -36.02 -12.38
N GLY A 101 7.77 -36.56 -13.56
CA GLY A 101 6.41 -37.00 -13.94
C GLY A 101 5.78 -36.22 -15.10
N LEU A 102 5.98 -36.69 -16.35
CA LEU A 102 5.46 -36.02 -17.56
C LEU A 102 3.91 -35.96 -17.63
N GLY A 103 3.18 -36.91 -17.01
CA GLY A 103 1.71 -36.89 -16.92
C GLY A 103 1.15 -35.99 -15.81
N ASP A 104 1.94 -35.77 -14.76
CA ASP A 104 1.64 -34.89 -13.63
C ASP A 104 1.83 -33.40 -13.97
N SER A 105 2.58 -33.10 -15.04
CA SER A 105 2.92 -31.71 -15.40
C SER A 105 1.74 -30.94 -15.98
N LEU A 106 0.81 -31.59 -16.70
CA LEU A 106 -0.37 -30.95 -17.28
C LEU A 106 -1.44 -30.68 -16.22
N SER A 107 -1.68 -31.62 -15.31
CA SER A 107 -2.59 -31.42 -14.17
C SER A 107 -2.04 -30.38 -13.20
N LYS A 108 -0.74 -30.40 -12.87
CA LYS A 108 -0.09 -29.37 -12.04
C LYS A 108 -0.13 -27.98 -12.69
N LYS A 109 0.12 -27.85 -14.00
CA LYS A 109 0.01 -26.58 -14.72
C LYS A 109 -1.44 -26.06 -14.76
N ALA A 110 -2.42 -26.94 -14.95
CA ALA A 110 -3.83 -26.56 -14.92
C ALA A 110 -4.28 -26.11 -13.51
N THR A 111 -3.90 -26.85 -12.46
CA THR A 111 -4.21 -26.49 -11.06
C THR A 111 -3.52 -25.20 -10.65
N ALA A 112 -2.25 -25.00 -11.02
CA ALA A 112 -1.54 -23.74 -10.76
C ALA A 112 -2.17 -22.55 -11.52
N TYR A 113 -2.63 -22.76 -12.76
CA TYR A 113 -3.32 -21.73 -13.52
C TYR A 113 -4.69 -21.38 -12.95
N VAL A 114 -5.47 -22.38 -12.51
CA VAL A 114 -6.75 -22.17 -11.84
C VAL A 114 -6.56 -21.49 -10.49
N ALA A 115 -5.58 -21.92 -9.69
CA ALA A 115 -5.21 -21.30 -8.42
C ALA A 115 -4.77 -19.84 -8.60
N SER A 116 -3.99 -19.56 -9.65
CA SER A 116 -3.62 -18.19 -10.00
C SER A 116 -4.87 -17.37 -10.35
N LYS A 117 -5.77 -17.87 -11.20
CA LYS A 117 -7.01 -17.15 -11.54
C LYS A 117 -7.91 -16.88 -10.34
N THR A 118 -8.07 -17.85 -9.44
CA THR A 118 -8.91 -17.68 -8.24
C THR A 118 -8.25 -16.73 -7.24
N MET A 119 -6.92 -16.77 -7.09
CA MET A 119 -6.16 -15.80 -6.31
C MET A 119 -6.35 -14.37 -6.86
N LEU A 120 -6.22 -14.18 -8.18
CA LEU A 120 -6.38 -12.86 -8.80
C LEU A 120 -7.81 -12.33 -8.69
N ALA A 121 -8.81 -13.20 -8.81
CA ALA A 121 -10.21 -12.83 -8.60
C ALA A 121 -10.46 -12.39 -7.16
N ARG A 122 -9.93 -13.12 -6.16
CA ARG A 122 -10.01 -12.75 -4.74
C ARG A 122 -9.30 -11.43 -4.45
N ALA A 123 -8.08 -11.25 -4.98
CA ALA A 123 -7.36 -9.99 -4.82
C ALA A 123 -8.11 -8.81 -5.45
N SER A 124 -8.66 -8.98 -6.65
CA SER A 124 -9.46 -7.94 -7.30
C SER A 124 -10.71 -7.57 -6.50
N ALA A 125 -11.41 -8.57 -5.94
CA ALA A 125 -12.56 -8.34 -5.07
C ALA A 125 -12.17 -7.61 -3.78
N ALA A 126 -11.12 -8.09 -3.09
CA ALA A 126 -10.62 -7.47 -1.87
C ALA A 126 -10.19 -6.01 -2.09
N ILE A 127 -9.43 -5.72 -3.15
CA ILE A 127 -9.02 -4.36 -3.48
C ILE A 127 -10.23 -3.46 -3.75
N LYS A 128 -11.24 -3.94 -4.49
CA LYS A 128 -12.47 -3.17 -4.76
C LYS A 128 -13.26 -2.84 -3.49
N GLU A 129 -13.31 -3.76 -2.54
CA GLU A 129 -13.98 -3.54 -1.26
C GLU A 129 -13.22 -2.58 -0.33
N ILE A 130 -11.89 -2.56 -0.43
CA ILE A 130 -11.04 -1.76 0.46
C ILE A 130 -10.94 -0.31 0.00
N ILE A 131 -11.02 -0.03 -1.30
CA ILE A 131 -10.95 1.34 -1.83
C ILE A 131 -11.92 2.30 -1.11
N PRO A 132 -13.22 1.99 -0.95
CA PRO A 132 -14.14 2.83 -0.17
C PRO A 132 -13.69 3.06 1.27
N MET A 133 -13.17 2.02 1.95
CA MET A 133 -12.70 2.13 3.33
C MET A 133 -11.46 3.04 3.45
N LEU A 134 -10.58 3.03 2.44
CA LEU A 134 -9.44 3.94 2.39
C LEU A 134 -9.88 5.40 2.21
N LEU A 135 -10.92 5.63 1.41
CA LEU A 135 -11.48 6.96 1.21
C LEU A 135 -12.15 7.49 2.48
N GLU A 136 -12.84 6.63 3.23
CA GLU A 136 -13.44 6.97 4.53
C GLU A 136 -12.37 7.38 5.57
N ASP A 137 -11.26 6.64 5.68
CA ASP A 137 -10.17 7.01 6.60
C ASP A 137 -9.50 8.36 6.21
N MET A 138 -9.54 8.69 4.93
CA MET A 138 -9.00 9.93 4.35
C MET A 138 -10.00 11.08 4.27
N ASP A 139 -11.12 10.99 5.00
CA ASP A 139 -12.13 12.04 5.06
C ASP A 139 -11.52 13.43 5.30
N GLY A 140 -12.02 14.43 4.58
CA GLY A 140 -11.46 15.79 4.48
C GLY A 140 -10.53 16.01 3.28
N ILE A 141 -9.96 14.96 2.70
CA ILE A 141 -9.14 15.07 1.48
C ILE A 141 -9.95 14.59 0.27
N ASP A 142 -10.14 15.46 -0.73
CA ASP A 142 -10.79 15.08 -2.01
C ASP A 142 -9.84 14.21 -2.85
N ILE A 143 -9.85 12.91 -2.56
CA ILE A 143 -9.05 11.88 -3.25
C ILE A 143 -9.98 10.99 -4.06
N SER A 144 -9.53 10.61 -5.26
CA SER A 144 -10.12 9.51 -6.03
C SER A 144 -9.07 8.44 -6.29
N ILE A 145 -9.47 7.17 -6.15
CA ILE A 145 -8.62 6.02 -6.43
C ILE A 145 -9.25 5.23 -7.57
N THR A 146 -8.52 5.09 -8.68
CA THR A 146 -8.99 4.38 -9.86
C THR A 146 -8.02 3.28 -10.25
N ASN A 147 -8.53 2.14 -10.74
CA ASN A 147 -7.66 1.08 -11.26
C ASN A 147 -7.25 1.43 -12.70
N ARG A 148 -5.99 1.81 -12.89
CA ARG A 148 -5.43 2.25 -14.18
C ARG A 148 -4.91 1.08 -15.00
N PHE A 149 -4.41 0.04 -14.34
CA PHE A 149 -3.86 -1.13 -15.01
C PHE A 149 -3.99 -2.38 -14.13
N GLN A 150 -4.36 -3.50 -14.75
CA GLN A 150 -4.39 -4.80 -14.10
C GLN A 150 -3.87 -5.87 -15.07
N GLN A 151 -2.75 -6.50 -14.73
CA GLN A 151 -2.24 -7.64 -15.48
C GLN A 151 -1.60 -8.65 -14.54
N ALA A 152 -2.01 -9.92 -14.67
CA ALA A 152 -1.57 -11.00 -13.79
C ALA A 152 -1.74 -10.59 -12.33
N ASN A 153 -0.67 -10.63 -11.55
CA ASN A 153 -0.63 -10.35 -10.12
C ASN A 153 -0.35 -8.89 -9.76
N VAL A 154 -0.37 -7.99 -10.73
CA VAL A 154 -0.12 -6.56 -10.51
C VAL A 154 -1.40 -5.76 -10.77
N PHE A 155 -1.72 -4.90 -9.81
CA PHE A 155 -2.75 -3.88 -9.89
C PHE A 155 -2.08 -2.53 -9.72
N VAL A 156 -2.33 -1.60 -10.63
CA VAL A 156 -1.85 -0.22 -10.53
C VAL A 156 -3.06 0.66 -10.28
N LEU A 157 -3.13 1.21 -9.07
CA LEU A 157 -4.17 2.13 -8.67
C LEU A 157 -3.62 3.55 -8.81
N GLU A 158 -4.24 4.37 -9.65
CA GLU A 158 -3.98 5.80 -9.74
C GLU A 158 -4.76 6.51 -8.63
N VAL A 159 -4.05 7.28 -7.82
CA VAL A 159 -4.60 8.14 -6.78
C VAL A 159 -4.52 9.57 -7.30
N ASP A 160 -5.67 10.18 -7.61
CA ASP A 160 -5.77 11.58 -8.02
C ASP A 160 -6.31 12.39 -6.84
N MET A 161 -5.52 13.37 -6.41
CA MET A 161 -5.85 14.30 -5.33
C MET A 161 -6.28 15.62 -5.94
N LYS A 162 -7.55 15.97 -5.70
CA LYS A 162 -8.08 17.30 -6.02
C LYS A 162 -7.71 18.27 -4.90
N GLY A 163 -7.88 19.57 -5.17
CA GLY A 163 -7.48 20.63 -4.25
C GLY A 163 -7.93 20.34 -2.81
N CYS A 164 -6.99 20.42 -1.88
CA CYS A 164 -7.17 20.09 -0.47
C CYS A 164 -6.65 21.24 0.38
N ASP A 165 -7.26 21.46 1.54
CA ASP A 165 -6.70 22.35 2.54
C ASP A 165 -5.38 21.76 3.08
N MET A 166 -4.31 22.58 3.07
CA MET A 166 -2.99 22.10 3.45
C MET A 166 -2.93 21.70 4.93
N VAL A 167 -3.70 22.36 5.82
CA VAL A 167 -3.70 22.02 7.25
C VAL A 167 -4.30 20.63 7.45
N GLU A 168 -5.43 20.34 6.80
CA GLU A 168 -6.06 19.02 6.84
C GLU A 168 -5.16 17.93 6.24
N LEU A 169 -4.51 18.21 5.11
CA LEU A 169 -3.56 17.29 4.49
C LEU A 169 -2.41 16.97 5.44
N VAL A 170 -1.81 17.98 6.07
CA VAL A 170 -0.71 17.78 7.03
C VAL A 170 -1.19 17.02 8.26
N LYS A 171 -2.37 17.33 8.77
CA LYS A 171 -2.98 16.63 9.92
C LYS A 171 -3.15 15.14 9.65
N LYS A 172 -3.68 14.76 8.49
CA LYS A 172 -3.91 13.36 8.11
C LYS A 172 -2.63 12.59 7.81
N THR A 173 -1.63 13.26 7.23
CA THR A 173 -0.40 12.61 6.75
C THR A 173 0.73 12.60 7.76
N ARG A 174 0.80 13.61 8.64
CA ARG A 174 1.91 13.83 9.60
C ARG A 174 1.44 13.92 11.05
N GLY A 175 0.14 14.04 11.30
CA GLY A 175 -0.45 14.10 12.64
C GLY A 175 -0.80 15.51 13.12
N GLU A 176 -1.57 15.58 14.21
CA GLU A 176 -2.13 16.81 14.77
C GLU A 176 -1.06 17.85 15.15
N GLU A 177 0.03 17.40 15.78
CA GLU A 177 1.08 18.27 16.29
C GLU A 177 1.76 19.06 15.16
N VAL A 178 2.02 18.39 14.03
CA VAL A 178 2.66 19.01 12.86
C VAL A 178 1.71 19.96 12.16
N ALA A 179 0.42 19.62 12.09
CA ALA A 179 -0.61 20.48 11.50
C ALA A 179 -0.78 21.78 12.30
N HIS A 180 -0.81 21.69 13.62
CA HIS A 180 -0.90 22.86 14.48
C HIS A 180 0.32 23.78 14.33
N LEU A 181 1.54 23.23 14.24
CA LEU A 181 2.73 24.04 13.97
C LEU A 181 2.66 24.72 12.59
N TYR A 182 2.20 23.99 11.57
CA TYR A 182 2.02 24.52 10.23
C TYR A 182 1.00 25.68 10.24
N GLU A 183 -0.13 25.51 10.93
CA GLU A 183 -1.17 26.54 11.09
C GLU A 183 -0.65 27.80 11.78
N GLN A 184 0.13 27.65 12.86
CA GLN A 184 0.75 28.77 13.56
C GLN A 184 1.70 29.57 12.66
N VAL A 185 2.52 28.89 11.85
CA VAL A 185 3.42 29.55 10.89
C VAL A 185 2.62 30.29 9.82
N LYS A 186 1.60 29.63 9.25
CA LYS A 186 0.71 30.25 8.25
C LYS A 186 0.02 31.49 8.80
N MET A 187 -0.54 31.42 10.02
CA MET A 187 -1.18 32.55 10.70
C MET A 187 -0.19 33.69 10.96
N GLY A 188 1.04 33.39 11.36
CA GLY A 188 2.09 34.39 11.54
C GLY A 188 2.44 35.12 10.24
N MET A 189 2.55 34.40 9.12
CA MET A 189 2.83 35.00 7.81
C MET A 189 1.67 35.85 7.29
N ASP A 190 0.43 35.42 7.55
CA ASP A 190 -0.79 36.14 7.19
C ASP A 190 -0.90 37.47 7.96
N LEU A 191 -0.63 37.45 9.27
CA LEU A 191 -0.59 38.66 10.10
C LEU A 191 0.48 39.68 9.66
N LEU A 192 1.58 39.20 9.07
CA LEU A 192 2.63 40.05 8.53
C LEU A 192 2.33 40.59 7.12
N GLY A 193 1.22 40.15 6.49
CA GLY A 193 0.85 40.54 5.13
C GLY A 193 1.83 40.00 4.08
N THR A 194 2.31 38.77 4.25
CA THR A 194 3.31 38.15 3.36
C THR A 194 2.73 36.98 2.56
N GLU A 195 1.75 37.24 1.69
CA GLU A 195 1.05 36.16 0.96
C GLU A 195 1.96 35.37 0.02
N ASP A 196 3.00 36.00 -0.53
CA ASP A 196 3.97 35.30 -1.39
C ASP A 196 4.90 34.37 -0.59
N ALA A 197 5.16 34.69 0.69
CA ALA A 197 5.90 33.80 1.58
C ALA A 197 5.07 32.55 1.91
N ILE A 198 3.75 32.69 2.12
CA ILE A 198 2.84 31.56 2.35
C ILE A 198 2.86 30.61 1.15
N LYS A 199 2.75 31.13 -0.07
CA LYS A 199 2.81 30.29 -1.29
C LYS A 199 4.13 29.55 -1.41
N THR A 200 5.24 30.24 -1.13
CA THR A 200 6.58 29.63 -1.18
C THR A 200 6.70 28.52 -0.12
N PHE A 201 6.21 28.78 1.09
CA PHE A 201 6.19 27.82 2.18
C PHE A 201 5.31 26.60 1.84
N GLU A 202 4.13 26.80 1.27
CA GLU A 202 3.24 25.74 0.78
C GLU A 202 3.89 24.90 -0.32
N MET A 203 4.60 25.53 -1.26
CA MET A 203 5.32 24.82 -2.33
C MET A 203 6.44 23.92 -1.78
N GLU A 204 7.09 24.30 -0.69
CA GLU A 204 8.09 23.46 -0.02
C GLU A 204 7.48 22.36 0.85
N PHE A 205 6.31 22.61 1.44
CA PHE A 205 5.65 21.67 2.33
C PHE A 205 4.85 20.60 1.58
N LEU A 206 4.24 20.97 0.45
CA LEU A 206 3.38 20.08 -0.34
C LEU A 206 4.09 18.77 -0.74
N PRO A 207 5.33 18.75 -1.25
CA PRO A 207 6.06 17.50 -1.52
C PRO A 207 6.21 16.60 -0.28
N LYS A 208 6.41 17.19 0.91
CA LYS A 208 6.54 16.43 2.16
C LYS A 208 5.21 15.84 2.59
N ALA A 209 4.13 16.61 2.48
CA ALA A 209 2.78 16.13 2.78
C ALA A 209 2.39 14.99 1.82
N ARG A 210 2.74 15.11 0.53
CA ARG A 210 2.53 14.08 -0.49
C ARG A 210 3.24 12.77 -0.18
N ILE A 211 4.52 12.80 0.18
CA ILE A 211 5.24 11.58 0.59
C ILE A 211 4.55 10.93 1.79
N GLY A 212 4.13 11.72 2.78
CA GLY A 212 3.38 11.21 3.93
C GLY A 212 2.04 10.58 3.53
N LEU A 213 1.34 11.15 2.54
CA LEU A 213 0.11 10.58 1.99
C LEU A 213 0.35 9.24 1.30
N MET A 214 1.41 9.15 0.48
CA MET A 214 1.81 7.91 -0.20
C MET A 214 2.11 6.79 0.82
N GLU A 215 2.90 7.09 1.85
CA GLU A 215 3.24 6.16 2.93
C GLU A 215 2.00 5.74 3.75
N LYS A 216 1.11 6.69 4.05
CA LYS A 216 -0.10 6.42 4.83
C LYS A 216 -1.09 5.56 4.05
N LEU A 217 -1.35 5.87 2.78
CA LEU A 217 -2.29 5.11 1.95
C LEU A 217 -1.79 3.69 1.66
N SER A 218 -0.49 3.51 1.41
CA SER A 218 0.07 2.15 1.26
C SER A 218 -0.02 1.34 2.55
N SER A 219 0.26 1.96 3.69
CA SER A 219 0.15 1.31 5.00
C SER A 219 -1.29 0.91 5.31
N LEU A 220 -2.26 1.83 5.12
CA LEU A 220 -3.68 1.57 5.33
C LEU A 220 -4.21 0.49 4.39
N LEU A 221 -3.81 0.49 3.11
CA LEU A 221 -4.22 -0.54 2.15
C LEU A 221 -3.82 -1.94 2.64
N LEU A 222 -2.58 -2.09 3.12
CA LEU A 222 -2.09 -3.35 3.66
C LEU A 222 -2.79 -3.72 4.97
N GLU A 223 -3.04 -2.75 5.85
CA GLU A 223 -3.77 -2.96 7.11
C GLU A 223 -5.20 -3.45 6.86
N LYS A 224 -5.95 -2.79 5.96
CA LYS A 224 -7.32 -3.18 5.62
C LYS A 224 -7.39 -4.55 4.92
N LEU A 225 -6.39 -4.88 4.08
CA LEU A 225 -6.29 -6.21 3.48
C LEU A 225 -6.10 -7.31 4.53
N LYS A 226 -5.26 -7.05 5.54
CA LYS A 226 -5.04 -7.96 6.67
C LYS A 226 -6.27 -8.08 7.56
N ALA A 227 -6.94 -6.96 7.85
CA ALA A 227 -8.15 -6.92 8.69
C ALA A 227 -9.33 -7.69 8.08
N LYS A 228 -9.36 -7.84 6.74
CA LYS A 228 -10.33 -8.66 6.02
C LYS A 228 -10.03 -10.17 6.06
N GLU A 229 -9.03 -10.59 6.85
CA GLU A 229 -8.57 -11.98 6.94
C GLU A 229 -8.25 -12.59 5.58
N THR A 230 -7.80 -11.75 4.64
CA THR A 230 -7.36 -12.28 3.35
C THR A 230 -6.07 -13.05 3.56
N ASP A 231 -6.02 -14.25 3.00
CA ASP A 231 -4.83 -15.09 2.94
C ASP A 231 -3.81 -14.60 1.88
N LEU A 232 -4.03 -13.40 1.33
CA LEU A 232 -3.23 -12.83 0.26
C LEU A 232 -1.96 -12.20 0.84
N CYS A 233 -0.80 -12.63 0.33
CA CYS A 233 0.46 -11.95 0.56
C CYS A 233 0.59 -10.84 -0.49
N VAL A 234 0.49 -9.59 -0.04
CA VAL A 234 0.45 -8.41 -0.91
C VAL A 234 1.56 -7.44 -0.52
N GLU A 235 2.30 -6.97 -1.52
CA GLU A 235 3.18 -5.81 -1.41
C GLU A 235 2.54 -4.60 -2.07
N CYS A 236 2.71 -3.42 -1.48
CA CYS A 236 2.23 -2.16 -2.03
C CYS A 236 3.41 -1.21 -2.23
N ILE A 237 3.59 -0.72 -3.45
CA ILE A 237 4.69 0.16 -3.83
C ILE A 237 4.10 1.48 -4.31
N THR A 238 4.39 2.56 -3.60
CA THR A 238 3.98 3.91 -3.99
C THR A 238 5.01 4.54 -4.90
N LEU A 239 4.59 5.09 -6.04
CA LEU A 239 5.47 5.72 -7.03
C LEU A 239 4.84 6.99 -7.59
N GLU A 240 5.68 7.98 -7.89
CA GLU A 240 5.28 9.12 -8.72
C GLU A 240 5.12 8.70 -10.19
N ASP A 241 4.44 9.51 -11.00
CA ASP A 241 4.10 9.19 -12.40
C ASP A 241 5.29 8.75 -13.27
N GLN A 242 6.40 9.49 -13.20
CA GLN A 242 7.60 9.14 -13.97
C GLN A 242 8.24 7.83 -13.49
N GLU A 243 8.16 7.55 -12.19
CA GLU A 243 8.72 6.34 -11.60
C GLU A 243 7.85 5.12 -11.86
N GLU A 244 6.52 5.30 -11.81
CA GLU A 244 5.54 4.26 -12.14
C GLU A 244 5.70 3.80 -13.58
N ALA A 245 5.77 4.72 -14.54
CA ALA A 245 5.91 4.35 -15.94
C ALA A 245 7.16 3.50 -16.15
N ARG A 246 8.30 3.93 -15.60
CA ARG A 246 9.58 3.19 -15.69
C ARG A 246 9.49 1.82 -15.02
N TRP A 247 8.88 1.75 -13.85
CA TRP A 247 8.68 0.50 -13.11
C TRP A 247 7.81 -0.47 -13.90
N LEU A 248 6.67 0.00 -14.42
CA LEU A 248 5.72 -0.81 -15.17
C LEU A 248 6.34 -1.38 -16.45
N TYR A 249 7.06 -0.57 -17.24
CA TYR A 249 7.78 -1.08 -18.42
C TYR A 249 8.79 -2.17 -18.05
N THR A 250 9.58 -1.95 -16.99
CA THR A 250 10.56 -2.93 -16.52
C THR A 250 9.88 -4.23 -16.08
N PHE A 251 8.75 -4.13 -15.37
CA PHE A 251 7.98 -5.28 -14.93
C PHE A 251 7.39 -6.08 -16.11
N LEU A 252 6.88 -5.39 -17.14
CA LEU A 252 6.32 -6.01 -18.34
C LEU A 252 7.38 -6.72 -19.17
N GLU A 253 8.55 -6.11 -19.36
CA GLU A 253 9.68 -6.73 -20.05
C GLU A 253 10.14 -8.00 -19.33
N PHE A 254 10.30 -7.93 -18.01
CA PHE A 254 10.66 -9.09 -17.20
C PHE A 254 9.62 -10.22 -17.31
N SER A 255 8.34 -9.88 -17.21
CA SER A 255 7.23 -10.83 -17.33
C SER A 255 7.21 -11.52 -18.70
N GLN A 256 7.55 -10.78 -19.77
CA GLN A 256 7.65 -11.34 -21.11
C GLN A 256 8.84 -12.30 -21.25
N GLN A 257 9.99 -11.96 -20.68
CA GLN A 257 11.18 -12.83 -20.67
C GLN A 257 10.90 -14.15 -19.95
N MET A 258 10.28 -14.10 -18.76
CA MET A 258 9.89 -15.30 -18.01
C MET A 258 8.93 -16.19 -18.81
N LYS A 259 7.95 -15.58 -19.48
CA LYS A 259 7.02 -16.31 -20.35
C LYS A 259 7.74 -17.01 -21.52
N ASN A 260 8.74 -16.38 -22.11
CA ASN A 260 9.51 -16.97 -23.21
C ASN A 260 10.40 -18.13 -22.76
N GLN A 261 11.02 -18.04 -21.58
CA GLN A 261 11.81 -19.13 -21.01
C GLN A 261 10.95 -20.37 -20.72
N SER A 262 9.74 -20.18 -20.17
CA SER A 262 8.81 -21.29 -19.87
C SER A 262 8.31 -22.07 -21.09
N ARG A 263 8.50 -21.55 -22.31
CA ARG A 263 8.09 -22.21 -23.57
C ARG A 263 9.18 -23.10 -24.17
N HIS A 264 10.43 -22.95 -23.74
CA HIS A 264 11.59 -23.64 -24.31
C HIS A 264 12.13 -24.78 -23.42
N GLY A 265 11.52 -25.02 -22.25
CA GLY A 265 11.85 -26.13 -21.34
C GLY A 265 10.66 -27.07 -21.15
#